data_AF-A0A3D3G275-F1
#
_entry.id   AF-A0A3D3G275-F1
#
_cell.length_a   1.000
_cell.length_b   1.000
_cell.length_c   1.000
_cell.angle_alpha   90.00
_cell.angle_beta   90.00
_cell.angle_gamma   90.00
#
_symmetry.space_group_name_H-M   'P 1'
#
loop_
_entity.id
_entity.type
_entity.pdbx_description
1 polymer ?
#
loop_
_entity_poly.entity_id
_entity_poly.type
_entity_poly.pdbx_seq_one_letter_code
_entity_poly.pdbx_strand_id
1 'polypeptide(L)'
;KVAEDPRFLKNSGRVTHREELTTVLQAHFYTRPAKTWVDLIHAVKVPVGMINDLKQTLQEEQVLARNMVIQMPHTLREDYTSIGSPIKLSKTPVEYKKAPPCLGEDTDAILSQYLSSAEMEELKSKKVIQQR
;
A
#
# COMPACT_ATOMS: atom_id res chain seq x y z
N LYS A 1 -30.75 -19.05 -19.36
CA LYS A 1 -29.35 -18.89 -18.89
C LYS A 1 -28.87 -17.48 -19.25
N VAL A 2 -28.07 -16.81 -18.42
CA VAL A 2 -27.59 -15.43 -18.67
C VAL A 2 -26.90 -15.27 -20.03
N ALA A 3 -26.10 -16.28 -20.44
CA ALA A 3 -25.37 -16.26 -21.71
C ALA A 3 -26.26 -16.37 -22.97
N GLU A 4 -27.51 -16.81 -22.82
CA GLU A 4 -28.46 -17.02 -23.92
C GLU A 4 -29.53 -15.91 -23.97
N ASP A 5 -29.57 -15.03 -22.96
CA ASP A 5 -30.55 -13.94 -22.89
C ASP A 5 -30.22 -12.87 -23.95
N PRO A 6 -31.15 -12.54 -24.88
CA PRO A 6 -30.92 -11.55 -25.94
C PRO A 6 -30.43 -10.19 -25.41
N ARG A 7 -30.82 -9.81 -24.18
CA ARG A 7 -30.42 -8.56 -23.53
C ARG A 7 -28.92 -8.53 -23.22
N PHE A 8 -28.27 -9.67 -23.03
CA PHE A 8 -26.88 -9.76 -22.55
C PHE A 8 -25.88 -10.26 -23.61
N LEU A 9 -26.33 -10.61 -24.82
CA LEU A 9 -25.47 -11.13 -25.89
C LEU A 9 -24.36 -10.14 -26.29
N LYS A 10 -24.72 -8.87 -26.51
CA LYS A 10 -23.77 -7.80 -26.88
C LYS A 10 -23.39 -6.95 -25.68
N ASN A 11 -22.20 -6.35 -25.73
CA ASN A 11 -21.74 -5.46 -24.68
C ASN A 11 -22.68 -4.28 -24.44
N SER A 12 -23.20 -3.68 -25.52
CA SER A 12 -24.19 -2.59 -25.43
C SER A 12 -25.40 -2.98 -24.60
N GLY A 13 -25.97 -4.17 -24.84
CA GLY A 13 -27.10 -4.69 -24.08
C GLY A 13 -26.78 -4.91 -22.59
N ARG A 14 -25.58 -5.43 -22.28
CA ARG A 14 -25.10 -5.57 -20.87
C ARG A 14 -24.91 -4.23 -20.17
N VAL A 15 -24.52 -3.18 -20.90
CA VAL A 15 -24.39 -1.83 -20.35
C VAL A 15 -25.78 -1.24 -20.08
N THR A 16 -26.71 -1.35 -21.02
CA THR A 16 -28.09 -0.87 -20.87
C THR A 16 -28.82 -1.56 -19.71
N HIS A 17 -28.64 -2.88 -19.55
CA HIS A 17 -29.33 -3.68 -18.53
C HIS A 17 -28.40 -4.08 -17.37
N ARG A 18 -27.45 -3.19 -17.01
CA ARG A 18 -26.39 -3.51 -16.04
C ARG A 18 -26.94 -3.91 -14.67
N GLU A 19 -27.93 -3.19 -14.17
CA GLU A 19 -28.49 -3.42 -12.83
C GLU A 19 -29.16 -4.79 -12.73
N GLU A 20 -29.96 -5.15 -13.74
CA GLU A 20 -30.59 -6.47 -13.85
C GLU A 20 -29.54 -7.59 -13.93
N LEU A 21 -28.54 -7.42 -14.80
CA LEU A 21 -27.46 -8.39 -14.95
C LEU A 21 -26.68 -8.57 -13.64
N THR A 22 -26.37 -7.47 -12.96
CA THR A 22 -25.65 -7.47 -11.67
C THR A 22 -26.45 -8.23 -10.61
N THR A 23 -27.76 -8.00 -10.53
CA THR A 23 -28.64 -8.67 -9.57
C THR A 23 -28.62 -10.19 -9.75
N VAL A 24 -28.75 -10.66 -11.00
CA VAL A 24 -28.71 -12.10 -11.32
C VAL A 24 -27.35 -12.72 -11.00
N LEU A 25 -26.25 -12.04 -11.36
CA LEU A 25 -24.90 -12.52 -11.09
C LEU A 25 -24.59 -12.55 -9.59
N GLN A 26 -25.00 -11.52 -8.83
CA GLN A 26 -24.82 -11.45 -7.39
C GLN A 26 -25.53 -12.61 -6.70
N ALA A 27 -26.81 -12.86 -7.02
CA ALA A 27 -27.55 -13.99 -6.47
C ALA A 27 -26.81 -15.32 -6.69
N HIS A 28 -26.16 -15.49 -7.83
CA HIS A 28 -25.34 -16.67 -8.11
C HIS A 28 -24.04 -16.69 -7.29
N PHE A 29 -23.30 -15.57 -7.24
CA PHE A 29 -22.04 -15.49 -6.50
C PHE A 29 -22.22 -15.68 -4.99
N TYR A 30 -23.39 -15.33 -4.43
CA TYR A 30 -23.71 -15.60 -3.02
C TYR A 30 -23.82 -17.08 -2.65
N THR A 31 -23.91 -17.99 -3.63
CA THR A 31 -24.09 -19.42 -3.35
C THR A 31 -22.82 -20.13 -2.87
N ARG A 32 -21.64 -19.51 -3.01
CA ARG A 32 -20.34 -20.09 -2.60
C ARG A 32 -19.39 -18.99 -2.09
N PRO A 33 -18.38 -19.33 -1.28
CA PRO A 33 -17.36 -18.37 -0.86
C PRO A 33 -16.64 -17.74 -2.05
N ALA A 34 -16.28 -16.45 -1.94
CA ALA A 34 -15.63 -15.69 -3.00
C ALA A 34 -14.39 -16.41 -3.58
N LYS A 35 -13.54 -17.00 -2.73
CA LYS A 35 -12.35 -17.74 -3.17
C LYS A 35 -12.68 -18.85 -4.17
N THR A 36 -13.78 -19.57 -3.96
CA THR A 36 -14.20 -20.65 -4.88
C THR A 36 -14.49 -20.09 -6.27
N TRP A 37 -15.15 -18.94 -6.35
CA TRP A 37 -15.42 -18.28 -7.62
C TRP A 37 -14.16 -17.73 -8.26
N VAL A 38 -13.27 -17.10 -7.48
CA VAL A 38 -11.97 -16.61 -7.97
C VAL A 38 -11.18 -17.75 -8.61
N ASP A 39 -11.05 -18.89 -7.92
CA ASP A 39 -10.31 -20.05 -8.44
C ASP A 39 -10.93 -20.56 -9.76
N LEU A 40 -12.26 -20.69 -9.82
CA LEU A 40 -12.98 -21.16 -11.01
C LEU A 40 -12.86 -20.20 -12.21
N ILE A 41 -13.02 -18.90 -11.97
CA ILE A 41 -12.97 -17.86 -13.01
C ILE A 41 -11.53 -17.67 -13.50
N HIS A 42 -10.55 -17.72 -12.60
CA HIS A 42 -9.14 -17.65 -12.95
C HIS A 42 -8.70 -18.85 -13.81
N ALA A 43 -9.21 -20.05 -13.53
CA ALA A 43 -8.90 -21.25 -14.32
C ALA A 43 -9.31 -21.12 -15.81
N VAL A 44 -10.32 -20.31 -16.11
CA VAL A 44 -10.75 -20.00 -17.48
C VAL A 44 -10.11 -18.72 -18.04
N LYS A 45 -9.05 -18.21 -17.39
CA LYS A 45 -8.24 -17.04 -17.80
C LYS A 45 -9.03 -15.72 -17.85
N VAL A 46 -10.11 -15.62 -17.09
CA VAL A 46 -10.83 -14.35 -16.92
C VAL A 46 -10.23 -13.60 -15.73
N PRO A 47 -9.87 -12.31 -15.87
CA PRO A 47 -9.33 -11.52 -14.77
C PRO A 47 -10.33 -11.42 -13.61
N VAL A 48 -9.87 -11.84 -12.43
CA VAL A 48 -10.64 -11.84 -11.19
C VAL A 48 -9.68 -11.76 -10.00
N GLY A 49 -10.11 -11.18 -8.89
CA GLY A 49 -9.31 -11.09 -7.68
C GLY A 49 -10.19 -11.04 -6.43
N MET A 50 -9.60 -11.42 -5.30
CA MET A 50 -10.20 -11.22 -3.98
C MET A 50 -10.14 -9.74 -3.61
N ILE A 51 -11.16 -9.28 -2.87
CA ILE A 51 -11.07 -8.01 -2.15
C ILE A 51 -10.45 -8.33 -0.79
N ASN A 52 -9.22 -7.87 -0.59
CA ASN A 52 -8.45 -8.14 0.61
C ASN A 52 -8.62 -7.02 1.64
N ASP A 53 -8.60 -7.38 2.92
CA ASP A 53 -8.37 -6.42 4.00
C ASP A 53 -6.88 -6.01 4.09
N LEU A 54 -6.56 -5.10 5.00
CA LEU A 54 -5.18 -4.61 5.16
C LEU A 54 -4.21 -5.71 5.56
N LYS A 55 -4.59 -6.61 6.47
CA LYS A 55 -3.72 -7.70 6.93
C LYS A 55 -3.45 -8.67 5.79
N GLN A 56 -4.48 -9.07 5.06
CA GLN A 56 -4.40 -9.94 3.89
C GLN A 56 -3.53 -9.29 2.81
N THR A 57 -3.74 -7.99 2.53
CA THR A 57 -2.96 -7.25 1.54
C THR A 57 -1.47 -7.26 1.88
N LEU A 58 -1.09 -7.05 3.14
CA LEU A 58 0.32 -7.07 3.54
C LEU A 58 0.97 -8.47 3.49
N GLN A 59 0.14 -9.52 3.47
CA GLN A 59 0.56 -10.93 3.41
C GLN A 59 0.47 -11.52 2.00
N GLU A 60 -0.03 -10.76 1.02
CA GLU A 60 -0.16 -11.21 -0.36
C GLU A 60 1.20 -11.61 -0.95
N GLU A 61 1.19 -12.67 -1.77
CA GLU A 61 2.41 -13.23 -2.35
C GLU A 61 3.17 -12.17 -3.16
N GLN A 62 2.45 -11.34 -3.92
CA GLN A 62 3.05 -10.24 -4.69
C GLN A 62 3.68 -9.15 -3.81
N VAL A 63 3.10 -8.87 -2.64
CA VAL A 63 3.62 -7.86 -1.71
C VAL A 63 4.91 -8.37 -1.06
N LEU A 64 4.93 -9.63 -0.65
CA LEU A 64 6.11 -10.30 -0.09
C LEU A 64 7.22 -10.44 -1.14
N ALA A 65 6.90 -10.99 -2.32
CA ALA A 65 7.86 -11.20 -3.41
C ALA A 65 8.51 -9.89 -3.89
N ARG A 66 7.80 -8.76 -3.74
CA ARG A 66 8.30 -7.44 -4.13
C ARG A 66 8.94 -6.66 -2.98
N ASN A 67 9.10 -7.24 -1.78
CA ASN A 67 9.65 -6.53 -0.61
C ASN A 67 8.97 -5.16 -0.42
N MET A 68 7.64 -5.17 -0.35
CA MET A 68 6.81 -3.97 -0.27
C MET A 68 6.59 -3.48 1.16
N VAL A 69 6.92 -4.30 2.16
CA VAL A 69 6.96 -3.90 3.56
C VAL A 69 8.43 -3.81 3.97
N ILE A 70 8.82 -2.65 4.47
CA ILE A 70 10.16 -2.42 4.98
C ILE A 70 10.13 -2.39 6.50
N GLN A 71 11.19 -2.87 7.11
CA GLN A 71 11.40 -2.81 8.55
C GLN A 71 12.67 -2.02 8.82
N MET A 72 12.59 -1.06 9.75
CA MET A 72 13.72 -0.24 10.15
C MET A 72 13.69 -0.09 11.67
N PRO A 73 14.84 -0.20 12.35
CA PRO A 73 14.91 0.12 13.77
C PRO A 73 14.63 1.61 13.97
N HIS A 74 13.66 1.93 14.83
CA HIS A 74 13.32 3.30 15.18
C HIS A 74 13.40 3.50 16.70
N THR A 75 13.86 4.66 17.16
CA THR A 75 14.11 4.95 18.59
C THR A 75 12.89 4.73 19.48
N LEU A 76 11.69 5.03 18.97
CA LEU A 76 10.42 4.82 19.68
C LEU A 76 9.81 3.42 19.48
N ARG A 77 10.30 2.67 18.50
CA ARG A 77 9.72 1.39 18.08
C ARG A 77 10.74 0.55 17.32
N GLU A 78 11.28 -0.48 17.97
CA GLU A 78 12.30 -1.36 17.40
C GLU A 78 11.79 -2.12 16.17
N ASP A 79 10.52 -2.51 16.16
CA ASP A 79 9.84 -3.23 15.08
C ASP A 79 9.13 -2.29 14.08
N TYR A 80 9.60 -1.06 13.88
CA TYR A 80 8.91 -0.12 12.99
C TYR A 80 8.86 -0.66 11.55
N THR A 81 7.64 -0.84 11.05
CA THR A 81 7.34 -1.25 9.67
C THR A 81 6.70 -0.12 8.89
N SER A 82 7.03 -0.02 7.61
CA SER A 82 6.43 0.95 6.70
C SER A 82 6.21 0.37 5.30
N ILE A 83 5.44 1.06 4.47
CA ILE A 83 5.26 0.69 3.07
C ILE A 83 6.46 1.21 2.27
N GLY A 84 7.15 0.28 1.63
CA GLY A 84 8.26 0.56 0.73
C GLY A 84 7.80 1.10 -0.62
N SER A 85 8.76 1.51 -1.43
CA SER A 85 8.56 2.03 -2.77
C SER A 85 8.12 0.89 -3.69
N PRO A 86 7.07 1.10 -4.50
CA PRO A 86 6.65 0.13 -5.50
C PRO A 86 7.64 0.04 -6.68
N ILE A 87 8.46 1.08 -6.85
CA ILE A 87 9.44 1.19 -7.94
C ILE A 87 10.70 0.41 -7.56
N LYS A 88 11.06 -0.56 -8.40
CA LYS A 88 12.27 -1.38 -8.25
C LYS A 88 13.19 -1.11 -9.43
N LEU A 89 14.31 -0.45 -9.15
CA LEU A 89 15.31 -0.07 -10.14
C LEU A 89 16.54 -0.97 -9.99
N SER A 90 16.99 -1.59 -11.08
CA SER A 90 18.12 -2.52 -11.05
C SER A 90 19.47 -1.85 -10.83
N LYS A 91 19.64 -0.61 -11.34
CA LYS A 91 20.90 0.14 -11.23
C LYS A 91 20.99 1.01 -9.97
N THR A 92 19.85 1.51 -9.51
CA THR A 92 19.74 2.45 -8.38
C THR A 92 18.61 2.01 -7.46
N PRO A 93 18.74 0.84 -6.81
CA PRO A 93 17.71 0.34 -5.92
C PRO A 93 17.39 1.36 -4.82
N VAL A 94 16.13 1.40 -4.38
CA VAL A 94 15.72 2.27 -3.29
C VAL A 94 16.33 1.76 -1.99
N GLU A 95 17.05 2.63 -1.28
CA GLU A 95 17.66 2.33 0.01
C GLU A 95 16.96 3.10 1.12
N TYR A 96 16.71 2.42 2.25
CA TYR A 96 16.11 2.99 3.44
C TYR A 96 17.17 3.09 4.53
N LYS A 97 17.87 4.22 4.57
CA LYS A 97 19.06 4.40 5.42
C LYS A 97 18.74 4.76 6.87
N LYS A 98 17.62 5.45 7.08
CA LYS A 98 17.21 5.97 8.39
C LYS A 98 15.71 5.85 8.50
N ALA A 99 15.22 5.41 9.65
CA ALA A 99 13.82 5.52 10.00
C ALA A 99 13.41 7.01 10.07
N PRO A 100 12.11 7.35 10.00
CA PRO A 100 11.67 8.73 10.17
C PRO A 100 12.30 9.36 11.42
N PRO A 101 12.92 10.54 11.33
CA PRO A 101 13.61 11.13 12.47
C PRO A 101 12.60 11.53 13.55
N CYS A 102 13.01 11.44 14.81
CA CYS A 102 12.27 12.10 15.88
C CYS A 102 12.30 13.62 15.70
N LEU A 103 11.37 14.30 16.37
CA LEU A 103 11.35 15.76 16.38
C LEU A 103 12.70 16.28 16.92
N GLY A 104 13.35 17.14 16.12
CA GLY A 104 14.64 17.75 16.45
C GLY A 104 15.87 16.85 16.34
N GLU A 105 15.74 15.60 15.88
CA GLU A 105 16.84 14.62 15.91
C GLU A 105 18.07 15.03 15.08
N ASP A 106 17.84 15.68 13.93
CA ASP A 106 18.90 16.10 13.01
C ASP A 106 19.25 17.60 13.14
N THR A 107 18.63 18.32 14.08
CA THR A 107 18.80 19.78 14.22
C THR A 107 20.28 20.17 14.42
N ASP A 108 20.95 19.53 15.39
CA ASP A 108 22.36 19.86 15.69
C ASP A 108 23.29 19.47 14.53
N ALA A 109 23.07 18.31 13.88
CA ALA A 109 23.90 17.82 12.78
C ALA A 109 23.81 18.67 11.51
N ILE A 110 22.65 19.30 11.27
CA ILE A 110 22.44 20.21 10.15
C ILE A 110 23.01 21.59 10.49
N LEU A 111 22.67 22.15 11.66
CA LEU A 111 23.06 23.52 12.02
C LEU A 111 24.56 23.67 12.26
N SER A 112 25.27 22.62 12.70
CA SER A 112 26.73 22.64 12.87
C SER A 112 27.50 22.87 11.57
N GLN A 113 26.85 22.72 10.40
CA GLN A 113 27.46 23.01 9.10
C GLN A 113 27.47 24.52 8.78
N TYR A 114 26.70 25.31 9.53
CA TYR A 114 26.48 26.74 9.26
C TYR A 114 26.75 27.64 10.46
N LEU A 115 26.61 27.12 11.68
CA LEU A 115 26.71 27.88 12.93
C LEU A 115 27.84 27.36 13.80
N SER A 116 28.46 28.28 14.54
CA SER A 116 29.36 27.93 15.63
C SER A 116 28.61 27.34 16.81
N SER A 117 29.31 26.63 17.69
CA SER A 117 28.74 26.09 18.93
C SER A 117 28.11 27.18 19.81
N ALA A 118 28.67 28.39 19.82
CA ALA A 118 28.14 29.51 20.60
C ALA A 118 26.78 30.00 20.08
N GLU A 119 26.64 30.16 18.77
CA GLU A 119 25.38 30.57 18.13
C GLU A 119 24.29 29.51 18.31
N MET A 120 24.64 28.22 18.24
CA MET A 120 23.68 27.13 18.50
C MET A 120 23.16 27.15 19.93
N GLU A 121 24.03 27.36 20.93
CA GLU A 121 23.60 27.47 22.33
C GLU A 121 22.73 28.71 22.57
N GLU A 122 23.02 29.83 21.90
CA GLU A 122 22.16 31.01 21.94
C GLU A 122 20.76 30.71 21.41
N LEU A 123 20.64 30.03 20.26
CA LEU A 123 19.35 29.65 19.69
C LEU A 123 18.57 28.67 20.58
N LYS A 124 19.26 27.72 21.22
CA LYS A 124 18.67 26.81 22.22
C LYS A 124 18.14 27.60 23.42
N SER A 125 18.91 28.55 23.95
CA SER A 125 18.51 29.38 25.09
C SER A 125 17.27 30.24 24.79
N LYS A 126 17.18 30.75 23.55
CA LYS A 126 16.04 31.51 23.04
C LYS A 126 14.84 30.65 22.66
N LYS A 127 14.93 29.32 22.79
CA LYS A 127 13.90 28.34 22.38
C LYS A 127 13.51 28.46 20.90
N VAL A 128 14.43 28.93 20.06
CA VAL A 128 14.25 28.97 18.60
C VAL A 128 14.42 27.56 18.03
N ILE A 129 15.34 26.79 18.60
CA ILE A 129 15.55 25.38 18.28
C ILE A 129 15.36 24.52 19.54
N GLN A 130 14.82 23.32 19.35
CA GLN A 130 14.46 22.43 20.46
C GLN A 130 15.70 21.75 21.04
N GLN A 131 15.75 21.60 22.37
CA GLN A 131 16.70 20.72 23.04
C GLN A 131 16.10 19.31 23.13
N ARG A 132 16.93 18.30 22.88
CA ARG A 132 16.54 16.90 23.03
C ARG A 132 16.41 16.51 24.50
#